data_AF-A0AAE1INR7-F1
#
_entry.id   AF-A0AAE1INR7-F1
#
_cell.length_a   1.000
_cell.length_b   1.000
_cell.length_c   1.000
_cell.angle_alpha   90.00
_cell.angle_beta   90.00
_cell.angle_gamma   90.00
#
_symmetry.space_group_name_H-M   'P 1'
#
loop_
_entity.id
_entity.type
_entity.pdbx_description
1 polymer ?
#
loop_
_entity_poly.entity_id
_entity_poly.type
_entity_poly.pdbx_seq_one_letter_code
_entity_poly.pdbx_strand_id
1 'polypeptide(L)'
;MALDSKDAHRLNDEEQDLYGLSAMLQCCSQVYCAVLKASLELNLFEIIAKEGGRYVSASEVASKLPSSSQHKDLASRIDRLLRLLASHSLLKCSVREKDDGVSERLYAVSPVGNYFVGGDNNGGLMTLFSSFSCHKALMDAWYSFFLTNKQSIHTSVGSVKL
;
A
#
# COMPACT_ATOMS: atom_id res chain seq x y z
N MET A 1 26.43 6.27 -34.60
CA MET A 1 25.73 6.92 -33.47
C MET A 1 26.38 6.39 -32.21
N ALA A 2 27.42 7.07 -31.71
CA ALA A 2 28.05 6.74 -30.44
C ALA A 2 27.21 7.42 -29.36
N LEU A 3 26.59 6.65 -28.48
CA LEU A 3 25.96 7.19 -27.28
C LEU A 3 27.07 7.82 -26.43
N ASP A 4 26.92 9.11 -26.13
CA ASP A 4 27.92 9.90 -25.43
C ASP A 4 28.18 9.27 -24.05
N SER A 5 29.45 9.17 -23.66
CA SER A 5 29.87 8.52 -22.39
C SER A 5 29.23 9.15 -21.16
N LYS A 6 28.71 10.38 -21.29
CA LYS A 6 28.01 11.13 -20.27
C LYS A 6 26.56 10.65 -20.10
N ASP A 7 25.92 10.21 -21.16
CA ASP A 7 24.56 9.64 -21.13
C ASP A 7 24.59 8.24 -20.49
N ALA A 8 25.62 7.44 -20.77
CA ALA A 8 25.79 6.12 -20.15
C ALA A 8 26.01 6.19 -18.62
N HIS A 9 26.74 7.19 -18.12
CA HIS A 9 26.92 7.40 -16.67
C HIS A 9 25.62 7.82 -16.00
N ARG A 10 24.86 8.74 -16.62
CA ARG A 10 23.58 9.21 -16.08
C ARG A 10 22.52 8.11 -16.03
N LEU A 11 22.49 7.25 -17.04
CA LEU A 11 21.60 6.09 -17.06
C LEU A 11 21.94 5.10 -15.94
N ASN A 12 23.23 4.87 -15.65
CA ASN A 12 23.66 4.04 -14.53
C ASN A 12 23.26 4.62 -13.16
N ASP A 13 23.30 5.94 -12.99
CA ASP A 13 22.88 6.61 -11.76
C ASP A 13 21.36 6.51 -11.55
N GLU A 14 20.57 6.74 -12.61
CA GLU A 14 19.10 6.58 -12.59
C GLU A 14 18.67 5.14 -12.32
N GLU A 15 19.39 4.16 -12.86
CA GLU A 15 19.12 2.74 -12.61
C GLU A 15 19.46 2.35 -11.16
N GLN A 16 20.58 2.84 -10.62
CA GLN A 16 20.92 2.66 -9.20
C GLN A 16 19.89 3.29 -8.25
N ASP A 17 19.39 4.48 -8.59
CA ASP A 17 18.31 5.12 -7.84
C ASP A 17 17.02 4.29 -7.90
N LEU A 18 16.70 3.70 -9.05
CA LEU A 18 15.55 2.80 -9.21
C LEU A 18 15.69 1.52 -8.37
N TYR A 19 16.89 0.93 -8.32
CA TYR A 19 17.20 -0.21 -7.45
C TYR A 19 17.10 0.15 -5.97
N GLY A 20 17.60 1.32 -5.58
CA GLY A 20 17.49 1.86 -4.23
C GLY A 20 16.03 2.05 -3.82
N LEU A 21 15.22 2.68 -4.68
CA LEU A 21 13.78 2.86 -4.46
C LEU A 21 13.04 1.52 -4.37
N SER A 22 13.39 0.55 -5.21
CA SER A 22 12.81 -0.79 -5.19
C SER A 22 13.14 -1.52 -3.89
N ALA A 23 14.38 -1.42 -3.40
CA ALA A 23 14.77 -1.98 -2.11
C ALA A 23 14.01 -1.32 -0.95
N MET A 24 13.82 -0.01 -0.98
CA MET A 24 13.02 0.72 0.01
C MET A 24 11.55 0.31 -0.02
N LEU A 25 10.94 0.19 -1.22
CA LEU A 25 9.56 -0.28 -1.36
C LEU A 25 9.40 -1.69 -0.77
N GLN A 26 10.36 -2.58 -1.02
CA GLN A 26 10.36 -3.92 -0.46
C GLN A 26 10.45 -3.90 1.07
N CYS A 27 11.30 -3.01 1.62
CA CYS A 27 11.39 -2.75 3.05
C CYS A 27 10.17 -2.04 3.64
N CYS A 28 9.24 -1.52 2.83
CA CYS A 28 7.99 -0.92 3.28
C CYS A 28 6.76 -1.78 2.94
N SER A 29 6.95 -2.94 2.32
CA SER A 29 5.87 -3.86 1.95
C SER A 29 5.00 -4.26 3.14
N GLN A 30 5.59 -4.40 4.34
CA GLN A 30 4.84 -4.69 5.56
C GLN A 30 3.93 -3.54 6.01
N VAL A 31 4.29 -2.29 5.67
CA VAL A 31 3.44 -1.12 5.97
C VAL A 31 2.18 -1.19 5.12
N TYR A 32 2.32 -1.51 3.84
CA TYR A 32 1.18 -1.74 2.95
C TYR A 32 0.26 -2.84 3.48
N CYS A 33 0.83 -3.99 3.87
CA CYS A 33 0.06 -5.10 4.42
C CYS A 33 -0.71 -4.72 5.70
N ALA A 34 -0.06 -3.99 6.63
CA ALA A 34 -0.71 -3.51 7.83
C ALA A 34 -1.85 -2.53 7.54
N VAL A 35 -1.65 -1.61 6.59
CA VAL A 35 -2.67 -0.64 6.18
C VAL A 35 -3.83 -1.30 5.46
N LEU A 36 -3.56 -2.24 4.55
CA LEU A 36 -4.60 -2.99 3.86
C LEU A 36 -5.47 -3.76 4.86
N LYS A 37 -4.84 -4.48 5.79
CA LYS A 37 -5.55 -5.20 6.85
C LYS A 37 -6.42 -4.27 7.70
N ALA A 38 -5.87 -3.16 8.19
CA ALA A 38 -6.64 -2.20 8.99
C ALA A 38 -7.82 -1.60 8.19
N SER A 39 -7.63 -1.38 6.89
CA SER A 39 -8.68 -0.83 6.02
C SER A 39 -9.83 -1.82 5.78
N LEU A 40 -9.54 -3.12 5.80
CA LEU A 40 -10.54 -4.18 5.76
C LEU A 40 -11.28 -4.30 7.10
N GLU A 41 -10.55 -4.30 8.22
CA GLU A 41 -11.16 -4.35 9.57
C GLU A 41 -12.08 -3.16 9.85
N LEU A 42 -11.73 -1.98 9.32
CA LEU A 42 -12.55 -0.76 9.41
C LEU A 42 -13.62 -0.66 8.30
N ASN A 43 -13.71 -1.63 7.39
CA ASN A 43 -14.61 -1.64 6.24
C ASN A 43 -14.53 -0.37 5.38
N LEU A 44 -13.34 0.23 5.23
CA LEU A 44 -13.17 1.51 4.54
C LEU A 44 -13.58 1.44 3.06
N PHE A 45 -13.28 0.34 2.38
CA PHE A 45 -13.67 0.13 0.99
C PHE A 45 -15.20 0.14 0.81
N GLU A 46 -15.91 -0.51 1.73
CA GLU A 46 -17.37 -0.56 1.70
C GLU A 46 -18.00 0.81 2.00
N ILE A 47 -17.46 1.52 3.00
CA ILE A 47 -17.91 2.87 3.36
C ILE A 47 -17.79 3.83 2.16
N ILE A 48 -16.69 3.74 1.40
CA ILE A 48 -16.48 4.59 0.22
C ILE A 48 -17.33 4.09 -0.96
N ALA A 49 -17.47 2.78 -1.15
CA ALA A 49 -18.28 2.22 -2.25
C ALA A 49 -19.77 2.56 -2.13
N LYS A 50 -20.30 2.65 -0.89
CA LYS A 50 -21.68 3.06 -0.61
C LYS A 50 -22.03 4.46 -1.11
N GLU A 51 -21.03 5.28 -1.44
CA GLU A 51 -21.20 6.63 -1.97
C GLU A 51 -21.46 6.67 -3.48
N GLY A 52 -21.66 5.50 -4.11
CA GLY A 52 -22.14 5.39 -5.49
C GLY A 52 -21.14 5.94 -6.52
N GLY A 53 -19.84 5.84 -6.24
CA GLY A 53 -18.78 6.34 -7.12
C GLY A 53 -18.44 7.83 -6.95
N ARG A 54 -19.06 8.51 -5.97
CA ARG A 54 -18.68 9.86 -5.58
C ARG A 54 -17.32 9.85 -4.85
N TYR A 55 -16.54 10.90 -5.07
CA TYR A 55 -15.34 11.18 -4.28
C TYR A 55 -15.71 11.71 -2.89
N VAL A 56 -15.11 11.12 -1.84
CA VAL A 56 -15.37 11.46 -0.44
C VAL A 56 -14.11 11.86 0.31
N SER A 57 -14.24 12.82 1.23
CA SER A 57 -13.15 13.25 2.08
C SER A 57 -12.83 12.23 3.18
N ALA A 58 -11.61 12.26 3.71
CA ALA A 58 -11.24 11.42 4.86
C ALA A 58 -12.11 11.72 6.11
N SER A 59 -12.54 12.97 6.26
CA SER A 59 -13.46 13.39 7.33
C SER A 59 -14.84 12.77 7.20
N GLU A 60 -15.38 12.68 5.97
CA GLU A 60 -16.65 12.00 5.70
C GLU A 60 -16.58 10.49 5.92
N VAL A 61 -15.43 9.87 5.63
CA VAL A 61 -15.22 8.44 5.93
C VAL A 61 -15.13 8.23 7.43
N ALA A 62 -14.37 9.07 8.14
CA ALA A 62 -14.20 9.00 9.59
C ALA A 62 -15.52 9.22 10.35
N SER A 63 -16.43 10.05 9.86
CA SER A 63 -17.73 10.29 10.52
C SER A 63 -18.68 9.09 10.43
N LYS A 64 -18.46 8.17 9.48
CA LYS A 64 -19.25 6.95 9.28
C LYS A 64 -18.75 5.75 10.08
N LEU A 65 -17.58 5.88 10.70
CA LEU A 65 -17.06 4.86 11.61
C LEU A 65 -17.84 4.87 12.93
N PRO A 66 -17.85 3.76 13.68
CA PRO A 66 -18.55 3.66 14.96
C PRO A 66 -18.17 4.79 15.91
N SER A 67 -19.14 5.32 16.66
CA SER A 67 -18.92 6.42 17.61
C SER A 67 -17.87 6.10 18.68
N SER A 68 -17.70 4.82 19.03
CA SER A 68 -16.66 4.33 19.95
C SER A 68 -15.22 4.56 19.44
N SER A 69 -15.04 4.77 18.13
CA SER A 69 -13.73 5.00 17.51
C SER A 69 -13.41 6.48 17.29
N GLN A 70 -14.35 7.39 17.57
CA GLN A 70 -14.19 8.81 17.30
C GLN A 70 -13.19 9.48 18.27
N HIS A 71 -12.20 10.14 17.68
CA HIS A 71 -11.22 10.97 18.38
C HIS A 71 -10.69 12.04 17.41
N LYS A 72 -10.08 13.11 17.95
CA LYS A 72 -9.65 14.29 17.16
C LYS A 72 -8.74 13.96 15.97
N ASP A 73 -7.91 12.94 16.11
CA ASP A 73 -6.96 12.54 15.06
C ASP A 73 -7.50 11.48 14.10
N LEU A 74 -8.75 11.04 14.24
CA LEU A 74 -9.27 9.94 13.44
C LEU A 74 -9.24 10.28 11.93
N ALA A 75 -9.73 11.45 11.55
CA ALA A 75 -9.75 11.88 10.15
C ALA A 75 -8.35 11.95 9.53
N SER A 76 -7.34 12.41 10.28
CA SER A 76 -5.96 12.48 9.80
C SER A 76 -5.32 11.10 9.69
N ARG A 77 -5.65 10.16 10.59
CA ARG A 77 -5.23 8.75 10.49
C ARG A 77 -5.85 8.06 9.30
N ILE A 78 -7.16 8.25 9.09
CA ILE A 78 -7.86 7.71 7.91
C ILE A 78 -7.27 8.29 6.63
N ASP A 79 -6.99 9.60 6.54
CA ASP A 79 -6.34 10.19 5.36
C ASP A 79 -5.02 9.50 5.01
N ARG A 80 -4.18 9.20 6.02
CA ARG A 80 -2.91 8.50 5.80
C ARG A 80 -3.10 7.09 5.26
N LEU A 81 -4.11 6.36 5.74
CA LEU A 81 -4.46 5.03 5.22
C LEU A 81 -4.93 5.13 3.76
N LEU A 82 -5.91 5.99 3.50
CA LEU A 82 -6.48 6.18 2.16
C LEU A 82 -5.44 6.64 1.15
N ARG A 83 -4.50 7.50 1.57
CA ARG A 83 -3.40 7.98 0.72
C ARG A 83 -2.44 6.87 0.33
N LEU A 84 -2.11 5.95 1.26
CA LEU A 84 -1.30 4.78 0.93
C LEU A 84 -2.07 3.81 0.01
N LEU A 85 -3.35 3.57 0.26
CA LEU A 85 -4.16 2.75 -0.64
C LEU A 85 -4.25 3.36 -2.04
N ALA A 86 -4.34 4.69 -2.14
CA ALA A 86 -4.32 5.41 -3.41
C ALA A 86 -2.97 5.29 -4.15
N SER A 87 -1.84 5.34 -3.44
CA SER A 87 -0.53 5.13 -4.07
C SER A 87 -0.34 3.70 -4.60
N HIS A 88 -1.05 2.73 -4.02
CA HIS A 88 -1.14 1.35 -4.51
C HIS A 88 -2.29 1.14 -5.52
N SER A 89 -2.88 2.22 -6.05
CA SER A 89 -3.96 2.18 -7.04
C SER A 89 -5.24 1.45 -6.59
N LEU A 90 -5.42 1.20 -5.29
CA LEU A 90 -6.65 0.62 -4.75
C LEU A 90 -7.76 1.67 -4.66
N LEU A 91 -7.39 2.94 -4.47
CA LEU A 91 -8.30 4.07 -4.49
C LEU A 91 -7.87 5.06 -5.58
N LYS A 92 -8.85 5.77 -6.14
CA LYS A 92 -8.61 7.00 -6.90
C LYS A 92 -8.52 8.16 -5.91
N CYS A 93 -7.60 9.08 -6.14
CA CYS A 93 -7.41 10.28 -5.34
C CYS A 93 -7.57 11.51 -6.23
N SER A 94 -8.31 12.50 -5.76
CA SER A 94 -8.46 13.81 -6.38
C SER A 94 -8.23 14.89 -5.34
N VAL A 95 -7.68 16.03 -5.76
CA VAL A 95 -7.45 17.18 -4.89
C VAL A 95 -8.47 18.25 -5.24
N ARG A 96 -9.18 18.76 -4.24
CA ARG A 96 -10.10 19.88 -4.35
C ARG A 96 -9.54 21.06 -3.56
N GLU A 97 -9.45 22.22 -4.18
CA GLU A 97 -9.16 23.46 -3.47
C GLU A 97 -10.44 23.97 -2.81
N LYS A 98 -10.37 24.31 -1.52
CA LYS A 98 -11.45 25.01 -0.81
C LYS A 98 -11.27 26.50 -0.94
N ASP A 99 -12.37 27.25 -0.78
CA ASP A 99 -12.39 28.72 -0.82
C ASP A 99 -11.43 29.35 0.20
N ASP A 100 -11.12 28.64 1.29
CA ASP A 100 -10.17 29.05 2.33
C ASP A 100 -8.68 28.88 1.91
N GLY A 101 -8.41 28.49 0.67
CA GLY A 101 -7.07 28.20 0.16
C GLY A 101 -6.48 26.86 0.63
N VAL A 102 -7.25 26.09 1.41
CA VAL A 102 -6.83 24.77 1.90
C VAL A 102 -7.21 23.69 0.89
N SER A 103 -6.22 22.94 0.40
CA SER A 103 -6.46 21.78 -0.45
C SER A 103 -6.95 20.58 0.37
N GLU A 104 -8.04 19.94 -0.06
CA GLU A 104 -8.58 18.71 0.51
C GLU A 104 -8.46 17.55 -0.47
N ARG A 105 -8.06 16.37 0.03
CA ARG A 105 -8.03 15.14 -0.76
C ARG A 105 -9.36 14.41 -0.65
N LEU A 106 -9.83 13.94 -1.80
CA LEU A 106 -11.02 13.14 -1.92
C LEU A 106 -10.66 11.79 -2.54
N TYR A 107 -11.36 10.75 -2.11
CA TYR A 107 -11.08 9.38 -2.45
C TYR A 107 -12.31 8.70 -3.06
N ALA A 108 -12.10 7.85 -4.05
CA ALA A 108 -13.13 6.97 -4.61
C ALA A 108 -12.55 5.56 -4.78
N VAL A 109 -13.38 4.53 -4.73
CA VAL A 109 -12.94 3.16 -4.97
C VAL A 109 -12.51 3.01 -6.44
N SER A 110 -11.33 2.42 -6.65
CA SER A 110 -10.88 2.07 -8.00
C SER A 110 -11.47 0.71 -8.44
N PRO A 111 -11.38 0.34 -9.73
CA PRO A 111 -11.75 -1.02 -10.16
C PRO A 111 -11.01 -2.13 -9.40
N VAL A 112 -9.75 -1.92 -9.04
CA VAL A 112 -8.96 -2.88 -8.24
C VAL A 112 -9.43 -2.90 -6.78
N GLY A 113 -9.71 -1.73 -6.21
CA GLY A 113 -10.25 -1.59 -4.86
C GLY A 113 -11.63 -2.25 -4.69
N ASN A 114 -12.39 -2.36 -5.78
CA ASN A 114 -13.72 -2.96 -5.76
C ASN A 114 -13.71 -4.46 -5.41
N TYR A 115 -12.58 -5.15 -5.62
CA TYR A 115 -12.40 -6.53 -5.17
C TYR A 115 -12.32 -6.67 -3.63
N PHE A 116 -12.14 -5.56 -2.92
CA PHE A 116 -12.09 -5.52 -1.45
C PHE A 116 -13.39 -4.99 -0.83
N VAL A 117 -14.39 -4.66 -1.65
CA VAL A 117 -15.72 -4.26 -1.18
C VAL A 117 -16.50 -5.52 -0.84
N GLY A 118 -16.90 -5.64 0.44
CA GLY A 118 -17.69 -6.77 0.93
C GLY A 118 -19.09 -6.77 0.34
N GLY A 119 -19.32 -7.65 -0.64
CA GLY A 119 -20.61 -7.86 -1.29
C GLY A 119 -20.67 -9.18 -2.05
N ASP A 120 -21.17 -10.22 -1.38
CA ASP A 120 -21.83 -11.44 -1.84
C ASP A 120 -21.26 -12.39 -2.91
N ASN A 121 -20.18 -12.13 -3.66
CA ASN A 121 -19.70 -13.18 -4.58
C ASN A 121 -18.21 -13.24 -4.90
N ASN A 122 -17.39 -12.25 -4.50
CA ASN A 122 -15.96 -12.29 -4.85
C ASN A 122 -15.03 -11.58 -3.83
N GLY A 123 -15.55 -10.61 -3.07
CA GLY A 123 -14.75 -9.87 -2.09
C GLY A 123 -14.26 -10.70 -0.89
N GLY A 124 -14.95 -11.79 -0.57
CA GLY A 124 -14.57 -12.69 0.52
C GLY A 124 -13.20 -13.31 0.31
N LEU A 125 -12.92 -13.88 -0.87
CA LEU A 125 -11.65 -14.58 -1.11
C LEU A 125 -10.45 -13.64 -1.09
N MET A 126 -10.55 -12.44 -1.68
CA MET A 126 -9.47 -11.46 -1.66
C MET A 126 -9.27 -10.83 -0.28
N THR A 127 -10.35 -10.66 0.48
CA THR A 127 -10.30 -10.23 1.89
C THR A 127 -9.67 -11.32 2.77
N LEU A 128 -10.04 -12.58 2.59
CA LEU A 128 -9.43 -13.72 3.30
C LEU A 128 -7.95 -13.90 2.91
N PHE A 129 -7.63 -13.81 1.62
CA PHE A 129 -6.27 -13.93 1.12
C PHE A 129 -5.40 -12.80 1.64
N SER A 130 -5.86 -11.55 1.56
CA SER A 130 -5.12 -10.42 2.13
C SER A 130 -4.97 -10.53 3.64
N SER A 131 -6.00 -10.95 4.37
CA SER A 131 -5.92 -11.19 5.82
C SER A 131 -4.92 -12.30 6.18
N PHE A 132 -4.89 -13.38 5.39
CA PHE A 132 -3.93 -14.48 5.52
C PHE A 132 -2.51 -14.01 5.19
N SER A 133 -2.29 -13.42 4.02
CA SER A 133 -0.97 -12.91 3.60
C SER A 133 -0.42 -11.82 4.52
N CYS A 134 -1.28 -11.00 5.14
CA CYS A 134 -0.87 -9.98 6.11
C CYS A 134 -0.79 -10.52 7.55
N HIS A 135 -1.00 -11.83 7.76
CA HIS A 135 -0.91 -12.43 9.08
C HIS A 135 0.54 -12.46 9.57
N LYS A 136 0.74 -12.11 10.84
CA LYS A 136 2.08 -11.99 11.46
C LYS A 136 2.92 -13.26 11.28
N ALA A 137 2.32 -14.44 11.46
CA ALA A 137 3.02 -15.72 11.32
C ALA A 137 3.52 -15.99 9.89
N LEU A 138 2.78 -15.53 8.87
CA LEU A 138 3.22 -15.66 7.48
C LEU A 138 4.31 -14.67 7.15
N MET A 139 4.20 -13.44 7.65
CA MET A 139 5.29 -12.46 7.55
C MET A 139 6.56 -13.00 8.20
N ASP A 140 6.47 -13.49 9.44
CA ASP A 140 7.60 -14.04 10.19
C ASP A 140 8.23 -15.26 9.47
N ALA A 141 7.42 -16.15 8.90
CA ALA A 141 7.88 -17.27 8.08
C ALA A 141 8.53 -16.82 6.77
N TRP A 142 8.05 -15.73 6.16
CA TRP A 142 8.62 -15.19 4.93
C TRP A 142 9.95 -14.50 5.19
N TYR A 143 10.07 -13.77 6.32
CA TYR A 143 11.33 -13.20 6.79
C TYR A 143 12.35 -14.30 7.11
N SER A 144 11.94 -15.36 7.81
CA SER A 144 12.85 -16.47 8.11
C SER A 144 13.34 -17.16 6.84
N PHE A 145 12.47 -17.39 5.86
CA PHE A 145 12.84 -17.98 4.57
C PHE A 145 13.81 -17.09 3.77
N PHE A 146 13.55 -15.77 3.68
CA PHE A 146 14.42 -14.83 2.99
C PHE A 146 15.80 -14.71 3.66
N LEU A 147 15.83 -14.63 4.99
CA LEU A 147 17.08 -14.56 5.76
C LEU A 147 17.88 -15.86 5.64
N THR A 148 17.21 -17.02 5.66
CA THR A 148 17.85 -18.33 5.55
C THR A 148 18.39 -18.60 4.14
N ASN A 149 17.67 -18.21 3.08
CA ASN A 149 18.17 -18.34 1.70
C ASN A 149 19.37 -17.42 1.42
N LYS A 150 19.45 -16.24 2.06
CA LYS A 150 20.61 -15.36 1.92
C LYS A 150 21.89 -15.99 2.52
N GLN A 151 21.77 -16.81 3.57
CA GLN A 151 22.89 -17.54 4.16
C GLN A 151 23.33 -18.76 3.33
N SER A 152 22.43 -19.36 2.55
CA SER A 152 22.75 -20.50 1.69
C SER A 152 23.57 -20.11 0.45
N ILE A 153 23.33 -18.91 -0.11
CA ILE A 153 24.09 -18.42 -1.27
C ILE A 153 25.54 -18.04 -0.88
N HIS A 154 25.78 -17.60 0.36
CA HIS A 154 27.13 -17.24 0.82
C HIS A 154 27.96 -18.43 1.34
N THR A 155 27.32 -19.56 1.64
CA THR A 155 28.00 -20.78 2.10
C THR A 155 28.36 -21.73 0.96
N SER A 156 27.74 -21.61 -0.22
CA SER A 156 28.10 -22.46 -1.38
C SER A 156 29.29 -21.95 -2.21
N VAL A 157 29.69 -20.68 -2.09
CA VAL A 157 30.88 -20.15 -2.81
C VAL A 157 32.19 -20.39 -2.02
N GLY A 158 32.11 -20.91 -0.80
CA GLY A 158 33.26 -21.12 0.09
C GLY A 158 34.00 -22.46 -0.03
N SER A 159 33.49 -23.42 -0.81
CA SER A 159 34.01 -24.81 -0.81
C SER A 159 34.60 -25.27 -2.15
N VAL A 160 35.29 -24.37 -2.86
CA VAL A 160 36.29 -24.78 -3.87
C VAL A 160 37.60 -24.08 -3.54
N LYS A 161 38.35 -24.67 -2.60
CA LYS A 161 39.80 -24.44 -2.49
C LYS A 161 40.50 -25.68 -3.04
N LEU A 162 41.28 -25.44 -4.10
CA LEU A 162 42.33 -26.30 -4.64
C LEU A 162 43.29 -26.76 -3.54
#